data_AF-A0A1E5G8Y5-F1
#
_entry.id   AF-A0A1E5G8Y5-F1
#
_cell.length_a   1.000
_cell.length_b   1.000
_cell.length_c   1.000
_cell.angle_alpha   90.00
_cell.angle_beta   90.00
_cell.angle_gamma   90.00
#
_symmetry.space_group_name_H-M   'P 1'
#
loop_
_entity.id
_entity.type
_entity.pdbx_description
1 polymer ?
#
loop_
_entity_poly.entity_id
_entity_poly.type
_entity_poly.pdbx_seq_one_letter_code
_entity_poly.pdbx_strand_id
1 'polypeptide(L)'
;MNIILYVALVSTSFLLAFTGRIPAKPHKNVILETTLPKEKLQDPHVLAISNLYKKRLLQWAFVFLFLAFPVLMIPYDSLTLLYFFVILFSFIGIGFYLEIIYIRKMTALKVKNNWFLPTQPILVDTKLVANKNRKLISIWWFLPSLLLTILGAAYSYRIAGEKNGFWLFLLIGLLLFGLFLLFYYSISRMPVKPLTSDEEVNQKVNDLMRYHWSVLMAVSALVISFLPFAAGLSIALPYEQMMVVSFAFFLVILLFVLFTFYFLFSLRKKQDQLISLAKEYRYSDEDQYWKYGIYMNPNDKRLLVPDRIGMNLSTNLGRPAGKIIMGITGILLFVILIAASVPMMISDFTTDPFQLSTSHNGIHLSAPFSKTRRIDWQDITSVELVNEVPKESIRVYGTATENYLTGEFQIADEPAYLLVYRHEKPILKIETANKLYYYTNKDSKRTEKYYQDIQSIRGK
;
A
#
# COMPACT_ATOMS: atom_id res chain seq x y z
N MET A 1 13.33 13.83 -1.79
CA MET A 1 12.28 12.84 -2.13
C MET A 1 12.77 11.71 -3.04
N ASN A 2 13.40 12.01 -4.18
CA ASN A 2 13.78 11.02 -5.20
C ASN A 2 14.64 9.86 -4.68
N ILE A 3 15.60 10.13 -3.78
CA ILE A 3 16.45 9.09 -3.16
C ILE A 3 15.60 8.07 -2.39
N ILE A 4 14.60 8.54 -1.63
CA ILE A 4 13.70 7.68 -0.84
C ILE A 4 12.90 6.78 -1.80
N LEU A 5 12.38 7.34 -2.89
CA LEU A 5 11.62 6.58 -3.89
C LEU A 5 12.49 5.54 -4.62
N TYR A 6 13.73 5.88 -4.95
CA TYR A 6 14.70 4.95 -5.54
C TYR A 6 14.98 3.78 -4.58
N VAL A 7 15.33 4.06 -3.33
CA VAL A 7 15.58 3.03 -2.31
C VAL A 7 14.34 2.16 -2.10
N ALA A 8 13.14 2.75 -2.11
CA ALA A 8 11.88 2.02 -2.01
C ALA A 8 11.64 1.08 -3.20
N LEU A 9 11.87 1.54 -4.45
CA LEU A 9 11.75 0.70 -5.65
C LEU A 9 12.73 -0.47 -5.62
N VAL A 10 14.01 -0.18 -5.35
CA VAL A 10 15.06 -1.20 -5.30
C VAL A 10 14.76 -2.21 -4.20
N SER A 11 14.49 -1.76 -2.98
CA SER A 11 14.19 -2.64 -1.85
C SER A 11 12.97 -3.51 -2.11
N THR A 12 11.90 -2.92 -2.65
CA THR A 12 10.69 -3.66 -3.04
C THR A 12 11.00 -4.68 -4.14
N SER A 13 11.83 -4.31 -5.12
CA SER A 13 12.16 -5.19 -6.24
C SER A 13 12.88 -6.45 -5.76
N PHE A 14 13.90 -6.30 -4.92
CA PHE A 14 14.62 -7.43 -4.34
C PHE A 14 13.72 -8.22 -3.39
N LEU A 15 12.92 -7.55 -2.58
CA LEU A 15 11.99 -8.22 -1.67
C LEU A 15 11.03 -9.14 -2.45
N LEU A 16 10.34 -8.65 -3.49
CA LEU A 16 9.43 -9.51 -4.25
C LEU A 16 10.18 -10.57 -5.05
N ALA A 17 11.40 -10.32 -5.51
CA ALA A 17 12.21 -11.37 -6.13
C ALA A 17 12.57 -12.48 -5.13
N PHE A 18 12.88 -12.15 -3.87
CA PHE A 18 13.14 -13.15 -2.84
C PHE A 18 11.89 -13.93 -2.44
N THR A 19 10.76 -13.24 -2.28
CA THR A 19 9.48 -13.88 -1.90
C THR A 19 8.90 -14.67 -3.06
N GLY A 20 9.04 -14.22 -4.30
CA GLY A 20 8.66 -14.95 -5.51
C GLY A 20 9.41 -16.28 -5.68
N ARG A 21 10.53 -16.50 -4.98
CA ARG A 21 11.24 -17.80 -4.96
C ARG A 21 10.55 -18.85 -4.09
N ILE A 22 9.58 -18.45 -3.26
CA ILE A 22 8.88 -19.35 -2.34
C ILE A 22 8.13 -20.47 -3.09
N PRO A 23 7.35 -20.18 -4.16
CA PRO A 23 6.76 -21.20 -5.04
C PRO A 23 7.75 -22.22 -5.60
N ALA A 24 9.00 -21.82 -5.81
CA ALA A 24 10.06 -22.66 -6.37
C ALA A 24 10.67 -23.65 -5.36
N LYS A 25 10.38 -23.49 -4.07
CA LYS A 25 10.84 -24.38 -3.01
C LYS A 25 9.68 -25.32 -2.66
N PRO A 26 9.86 -26.65 -2.78
CA PRO A 26 8.83 -27.61 -2.42
C PRO A 26 8.20 -27.30 -1.06
N HIS A 27 6.87 -27.29 -1.01
CA HIS A 27 6.11 -27.34 0.22
C HIS A 27 5.18 -28.54 0.13
N LYS A 28 5.33 -29.50 1.05
CA LYS A 28 4.70 -30.82 0.91
C LYS A 28 5.06 -31.42 -0.46
N ASN A 29 4.06 -31.69 -1.30
CA ASN A 29 4.22 -32.25 -2.65
C ASN A 29 4.04 -31.23 -3.77
N VAL A 30 4.01 -29.94 -3.45
CA VAL A 30 3.75 -28.90 -4.43
C VAL A 30 4.99 -28.06 -4.68
N ILE A 31 5.30 -27.84 -5.96
CA ILE A 31 6.34 -26.93 -6.44
C ILE A 31 5.82 -26.19 -7.68
N LEU A 32 6.01 -24.87 -7.73
CA LEU A 32 5.53 -24.01 -8.83
C LEU A 32 4.07 -24.32 -9.19
N GLU A 33 3.19 -24.28 -8.19
CA GLU A 33 1.74 -24.53 -8.31
C GLU A 33 1.38 -25.86 -8.99
N THR A 34 2.30 -26.83 -9.00
CA THR A 34 2.11 -28.15 -9.61
C THR A 34 2.32 -29.23 -8.54
N THR A 35 1.37 -30.16 -8.39
CA THR A 35 1.50 -31.26 -7.43
C THR A 35 2.25 -32.41 -8.07
N LEU A 36 3.35 -32.83 -7.45
CA LEU A 36 4.21 -33.93 -7.89
C LEU A 36 4.30 -35.06 -6.84
N PRO A 37 4.56 -36.32 -7.23
CA PRO A 37 4.93 -37.36 -6.29
C PRO A 37 6.19 -36.99 -5.50
N LYS A 38 6.24 -37.38 -4.22
CA LYS A 38 7.31 -36.98 -3.27
C LYS A 38 8.70 -37.35 -3.79
N GLU A 39 8.82 -38.53 -4.40
CA GLU A 39 10.07 -39.05 -4.98
C GLU A 39 10.57 -38.21 -6.16
N LYS A 40 9.67 -37.54 -6.88
CA LYS A 40 10.00 -36.75 -8.08
C LYS A 40 10.34 -35.30 -7.78
N LEU A 41 10.18 -34.84 -6.53
CA LEU A 41 10.58 -33.48 -6.14
C LEU A 41 12.10 -33.24 -6.26
N GLN A 42 12.90 -34.32 -6.19
CA GLN A 42 14.36 -34.29 -6.35
C GLN A 42 14.82 -34.64 -7.77
N ASP A 43 13.89 -34.80 -8.72
CA ASP A 43 14.23 -35.11 -10.10
C ASP A 43 15.09 -33.98 -10.73
N PRO A 44 16.17 -34.29 -11.47
CA PRO A 44 17.05 -33.28 -12.05
C PRO A 44 16.33 -32.25 -12.92
N HIS A 45 15.29 -32.66 -13.65
CA HIS A 45 14.52 -31.75 -14.50
C HIS A 45 13.64 -30.80 -13.67
N VAL A 46 13.07 -31.28 -12.56
CA VAL A 46 12.30 -30.45 -11.61
C VAL A 46 13.20 -29.41 -10.96
N LEU A 47 14.38 -29.83 -10.50
CA LEU A 47 15.37 -28.93 -9.90
C LEU A 47 15.90 -27.91 -10.90
N ALA A 48 16.12 -28.30 -12.17
CA ALA A 48 16.54 -27.38 -13.22
C ALA A 48 15.51 -26.27 -13.47
N ILE A 49 14.21 -26.61 -13.60
CA ILE A 49 13.13 -25.64 -13.78
C ILE A 49 13.05 -24.68 -12.58
N SER A 50 13.08 -25.21 -11.36
CA SER A 50 13.06 -24.41 -10.13
C SER A 50 14.25 -23.47 -10.01
N ASN A 51 15.46 -23.96 -10.26
CA ASN A 51 16.69 -23.18 -10.17
C ASN A 51 16.72 -22.07 -11.24
N LEU A 52 16.28 -22.38 -12.46
CA LEU A 52 16.21 -21.39 -13.52
C LEU A 52 15.20 -20.28 -13.19
N TYR A 53 14.01 -20.63 -12.69
CA TYR A 53 13.02 -19.65 -12.23
C TYR A 53 13.59 -18.71 -11.14
N LYS A 54 14.19 -19.28 -10.09
CA LYS A 54 14.83 -18.52 -9.01
C LYS A 54 15.92 -17.57 -9.53
N LYS A 55 16.70 -18.02 -10.52
CA LYS A 55 17.72 -17.20 -11.18
C LYS A 55 17.10 -16.06 -11.99
N ARG A 56 16.02 -16.32 -12.76
CA ARG A 56 15.33 -15.29 -13.56
C ARG A 56 14.74 -14.19 -12.69
N LEU A 57 14.14 -14.52 -11.54
CA LEU A 57 13.63 -13.52 -10.61
C LEU A 57 14.72 -12.55 -10.15
N LEU A 58 15.90 -13.06 -9.77
CA LEU A 58 17.02 -12.20 -9.36
C LEU A 58 17.59 -11.39 -10.53
N GLN A 59 17.70 -11.99 -11.73
CA GLN A 59 18.14 -11.26 -12.92
C GLN A 59 17.22 -10.06 -13.20
N TRP A 60 15.90 -10.24 -13.11
CA TRP A 60 14.97 -9.14 -13.27
C TRP A 60 15.07 -8.11 -12.14
N ALA A 61 15.25 -8.50 -10.88
CA ALA A 61 15.52 -7.54 -9.81
C ALA A 61 16.75 -6.67 -10.10
N PHE A 62 17.84 -7.26 -10.63
CA PHE A 62 19.01 -6.49 -11.08
C PHE A 62 18.73 -5.60 -12.29
N VAL A 63 17.92 -6.03 -13.26
CA VAL A 63 17.47 -5.15 -14.35
C VAL A 63 16.69 -3.95 -13.79
N PHE A 64 15.79 -4.20 -12.85
CA PHE A 64 14.97 -3.17 -12.22
C PHE A 64 15.74 -2.22 -11.31
N LEU A 65 16.88 -2.64 -10.75
CA LEU A 65 17.84 -1.74 -10.09
C LEU A 65 18.28 -0.61 -11.03
N PHE A 66 18.67 -0.96 -12.27
CA PHE A 66 19.08 0.03 -13.27
C PHE A 66 17.90 0.80 -13.86
N LEU A 67 16.78 0.13 -14.11
CA LEU A 67 15.56 0.81 -14.58
C LEU A 67 14.99 1.77 -13.53
N ALA A 68 15.25 1.59 -12.24
CA ALA A 68 14.83 2.54 -11.21
C ALA A 68 15.70 3.81 -11.18
N PHE A 69 16.93 3.76 -11.69
CA PHE A 69 17.91 4.84 -11.59
C PHE A 69 17.44 6.22 -12.12
N PRO A 70 16.73 6.31 -13.27
CA PRO A 70 16.25 7.58 -13.79
C PRO A 70 15.38 8.39 -12.82
N VAL A 71 14.71 7.74 -11.85
CA VAL A 71 13.88 8.41 -10.84
C VAL A 71 14.67 9.44 -10.01
N LEU A 72 16.00 9.29 -9.92
CA LEU A 72 16.88 10.22 -9.23
C LEU A 72 17.05 11.57 -9.96
N MET A 73 16.91 11.56 -11.29
CA MET A 73 17.23 12.72 -12.15
C MET A 73 16.00 13.45 -12.68
N ILE A 74 14.79 12.93 -12.43
CA ILE A 74 13.55 13.56 -12.88
C ILE A 74 13.27 14.83 -12.02
N PRO A 75 13.16 16.02 -12.64
CA PRO A 75 13.01 17.28 -11.90
C PRO A 75 11.57 17.60 -11.50
N TYR A 76 10.58 16.90 -12.08
CA TYR A 76 9.16 17.12 -11.78
C TYR A 76 8.61 16.00 -10.91
N ASP A 77 8.07 16.35 -9.75
CA ASP A 77 7.45 15.40 -8.82
C ASP A 77 6.33 14.57 -9.49
N SER A 78 5.57 15.16 -10.42
CA SER A 78 4.53 14.48 -11.18
C SER A 78 5.09 13.34 -12.05
N LEU A 79 6.18 13.60 -12.78
CA LEU A 79 6.85 12.61 -13.61
C LEU A 79 7.56 11.56 -12.75
N THR A 80 8.16 11.97 -11.64
CA THR A 80 8.80 11.06 -10.68
C THR A 80 7.79 10.06 -10.14
N LEU A 81 6.61 10.52 -9.74
CA LEU A 81 5.54 9.68 -9.23
C LEU A 81 5.00 8.72 -10.30
N LEU A 82 4.72 9.23 -11.51
CA LEU A 82 4.28 8.41 -12.63
C LEU A 82 5.31 7.31 -12.96
N TYR A 83 6.58 7.69 -13.07
CA TYR A 83 7.68 6.76 -13.33
C TYR A 83 7.79 5.70 -12.24
N PHE A 84 7.71 6.11 -10.97
CA PHE A 84 7.71 5.20 -9.82
C PHE A 84 6.64 4.11 -9.96
N PHE A 85 5.41 4.49 -10.27
CA PHE A 85 4.31 3.53 -10.42
C PHE A 85 4.49 2.64 -11.64
N VAL A 86 4.92 3.18 -12.77
CA VAL A 86 5.21 2.39 -13.98
C VAL A 86 6.26 1.31 -13.68
N ILE A 87 7.35 1.67 -13.03
CA ILE A 87 8.42 0.71 -12.66
C ILE A 87 7.90 -0.33 -11.66
N LEU A 88 7.18 0.10 -10.63
CA LEU A 88 6.60 -0.80 -9.63
C LEU A 88 5.66 -1.84 -10.26
N PHE A 89 4.69 -1.39 -11.05
CA PHE A 89 3.72 -2.29 -11.69
C PHE A 89 4.34 -3.16 -12.77
N SER A 90 5.31 -2.64 -13.53
CA SER A 90 6.05 -3.43 -14.52
C SER A 90 6.78 -4.59 -13.86
N PHE A 91 7.42 -4.35 -12.71
CA PHE A 91 8.11 -5.39 -11.97
C PHE A 91 7.16 -6.45 -11.42
N ILE A 92 6.06 -6.02 -10.78
CA ILE A 92 5.01 -6.93 -10.28
C ILE A 92 4.47 -7.79 -11.43
N GLY A 93 4.15 -7.17 -12.57
CA GLY A 93 3.64 -7.85 -13.76
C GLY A 93 4.62 -8.88 -14.33
N ILE A 94 5.90 -8.51 -14.45
CA ILE A 94 6.95 -9.43 -14.91
C ILE A 94 7.15 -10.59 -13.93
N GLY A 95 7.12 -10.33 -12.61
CA GLY A 95 7.19 -11.35 -11.58
C GLY A 95 6.10 -12.40 -11.72
N PHE A 96 4.84 -11.96 -11.80
CA PHE A 96 3.70 -12.85 -12.03
C PHE A 96 3.80 -13.57 -13.38
N TYR A 97 4.17 -12.87 -14.45
CA TYR A 97 4.29 -13.49 -15.77
C TYR A 97 5.35 -14.60 -15.80
N LEU A 98 6.49 -14.39 -15.15
CA LEU A 98 7.51 -15.42 -14.96
C LEU A 98 6.94 -16.62 -14.21
N GLU A 99 6.26 -16.40 -13.09
CA GLU A 99 5.63 -17.47 -12.33
C GLU A 99 4.71 -18.32 -13.24
N ILE A 100 3.84 -17.68 -14.02
CA ILE A 100 2.94 -18.36 -14.97
C ILE A 100 3.72 -19.22 -15.97
N ILE A 101 4.81 -18.71 -16.56
CA ILE A 101 5.65 -19.46 -17.49
C ILE A 101 6.21 -20.72 -16.83
N TYR A 102 6.73 -20.60 -15.61
CA TYR A 102 7.40 -21.71 -14.94
C TYR A 102 6.43 -22.71 -14.32
N ILE A 103 5.22 -22.27 -13.93
CA ILE A 103 4.09 -23.17 -13.64
C ILE A 103 3.80 -24.03 -14.88
N ARG A 104 3.62 -23.41 -16.05
CA ARG A 104 3.35 -24.15 -17.30
C ARG A 104 4.44 -25.15 -17.65
N LYS A 105 5.72 -24.77 -17.48
CA LYS A 105 6.85 -25.68 -17.70
C LYS A 105 6.83 -26.87 -16.73
N MET A 106 6.52 -26.63 -15.47
CA MET A 106 6.42 -27.69 -14.46
C MET A 106 5.24 -28.63 -14.73
N THR A 107 4.07 -28.07 -15.08
CA THR A 107 2.89 -28.85 -15.47
C THR A 107 3.15 -29.67 -16.73
N ALA A 108 3.83 -29.13 -17.74
CA ALA A 108 4.19 -29.86 -18.96
C ALA A 108 5.13 -31.04 -18.65
N LEU A 109 6.08 -30.88 -17.72
CA LEU A 109 6.94 -31.96 -17.26
C LEU A 109 6.14 -33.05 -16.53
N LYS A 110 5.20 -32.66 -15.65
CA LYS A 110 4.28 -33.58 -14.97
C LYS A 110 3.50 -34.45 -15.96
N VAL A 111 2.89 -33.82 -16.98
CA VAL A 111 2.08 -34.50 -18.00
C VAL A 111 2.95 -35.42 -18.86
N LYS A 112 4.11 -34.94 -19.34
CA LYS A 112 5.02 -35.73 -20.19
C LYS A 112 5.47 -37.04 -19.53
N ASN A 113 5.69 -37.02 -18.22
CA ASN A 113 6.19 -38.17 -17.47
C ASN A 113 5.11 -38.95 -16.72
N ASN A 114 3.82 -38.64 -16.93
CA ASN A 114 2.68 -39.26 -16.25
C ASN A 114 2.77 -39.25 -14.71
N TRP A 115 3.24 -38.15 -14.13
CA TRP A 115 3.40 -37.98 -12.67
C TRP A 115 2.09 -37.57 -11.99
N PHE A 116 1.04 -38.35 -12.17
CA PHE A 116 -0.28 -38.13 -11.56
C PHE A 116 -0.38 -38.79 -10.19
N LEU A 117 -1.11 -38.14 -9.27
CA LEU A 117 -1.42 -38.69 -7.95
C LEU A 117 -2.87 -39.20 -7.92
N PRO A 118 -3.15 -40.28 -7.18
CA PRO A 118 -4.51 -40.77 -7.02
C PRO A 118 -5.35 -39.77 -6.22
N THR A 119 -6.61 -39.57 -6.63
CA THR A 119 -7.58 -38.76 -5.90
C THR A 119 -8.00 -39.47 -4.62
N GLN A 120 -7.74 -38.86 -3.46
CA GLN A 120 -8.18 -39.37 -2.16
C GLN A 120 -9.46 -38.70 -1.68
N PRO A 121 -10.35 -39.42 -0.98
CA PRO A 121 -11.57 -38.85 -0.41
C PRO A 121 -11.25 -37.79 0.67
N ILE A 122 -12.07 -36.74 0.71
CA ILE A 122 -11.95 -35.65 1.69
C ILE A 122 -12.22 -36.21 3.09
N LEU A 123 -11.24 -36.09 4.00
CA LEU A 123 -11.41 -36.41 5.41
C LEU A 123 -12.11 -35.25 6.13
N VAL A 124 -13.19 -35.54 6.83
CA VAL A 124 -13.85 -34.57 7.73
C VAL A 124 -13.59 -35.01 9.16
N ASP A 125 -12.64 -34.35 9.82
CA ASP A 125 -12.33 -34.57 11.24
C ASP A 125 -13.17 -33.62 12.10
N THR A 126 -14.22 -34.14 12.73
CA THR A 126 -15.16 -33.36 13.54
C THR A 126 -14.54 -32.87 14.85
N LYS A 127 -13.59 -33.62 15.44
CA LYS A 127 -12.89 -33.20 16.66
C LYS A 127 -11.97 -32.02 16.38
N LEU A 128 -11.25 -32.05 15.26
CA LEU A 128 -10.39 -30.96 14.82
C LEU A 128 -11.20 -29.67 14.57
N VAL A 129 -12.42 -29.80 14.03
CA VAL A 129 -13.35 -28.67 13.86
C VAL A 129 -13.80 -28.10 15.20
N ALA A 130 -14.14 -28.96 16.17
CA ALA A 130 -14.54 -28.51 17.52
C ALA A 130 -13.40 -27.75 18.23
N ASN A 131 -12.16 -28.22 18.08
CA ASN A 131 -10.97 -27.65 18.74
C ASN A 131 -10.26 -26.55 17.91
N LYS A 132 -10.87 -26.05 16.83
CA LYS A 132 -10.20 -25.24 15.80
C LYS A 132 -9.55 -23.93 16.26
N ASN A 133 -9.98 -23.34 17.37
CA ASN A 133 -9.56 -22.00 17.82
C ASN A 133 -8.83 -22.03 19.18
N ARG A 134 -8.41 -23.21 19.65
CA ARG A 134 -7.80 -23.36 20.99
C ARG A 134 -6.51 -22.55 21.21
N LYS A 135 -5.75 -22.27 20.14
CA LYS A 135 -4.51 -21.45 20.17
C LYS A 135 -4.67 -20.09 19.46
N LEU A 136 -5.90 -19.67 19.18
CA LEU A 136 -6.17 -18.30 18.73
C LEU A 136 -5.88 -17.35 19.90
N ILE A 137 -5.11 -16.28 19.67
CA ILE A 137 -4.88 -15.29 20.73
C ILE A 137 -6.18 -14.62 21.15
N SER A 138 -6.20 -14.03 22.34
CA SER A 138 -7.35 -13.27 22.80
C SER A 138 -7.49 -11.95 22.05
N ILE A 139 -8.74 -11.50 21.84
CA ILE A 139 -9.06 -10.21 21.21
C ILE A 139 -8.44 -9.02 21.95
N TRP A 140 -8.16 -9.16 23.25
CA TRP A 140 -7.52 -8.13 24.08
C TRP A 140 -6.11 -7.73 23.63
N TRP A 141 -5.46 -8.54 22.79
CA TRP A 141 -4.18 -8.17 22.16
C TRP A 141 -4.29 -6.96 21.22
N PHE A 142 -5.49 -6.60 20.77
CA PHE A 142 -5.74 -5.39 19.98
C PHE A 142 -5.94 -4.13 20.84
N LEU A 143 -6.11 -4.27 22.15
CA LEU A 143 -6.36 -3.15 23.05
C LEU A 143 -5.19 -2.13 23.05
N PRO A 144 -3.90 -2.54 23.11
CA PRO A 144 -2.79 -1.59 23.02
C PRO A 144 -2.82 -0.76 21.73
N SER A 145 -3.11 -1.38 20.59
CA SER A 145 -3.21 -0.71 19.29
C SER A 145 -4.35 0.32 19.26
N LEU A 146 -5.51 -0.04 19.82
CA LEU A 146 -6.66 0.86 19.91
C LEU A 146 -6.34 2.06 20.82
N LEU A 147 -5.77 1.80 21.99
CA LEU A 147 -5.37 2.84 22.94
C LEU A 147 -4.35 3.79 22.32
N LEU A 148 -3.31 3.29 21.64
CA LEU A 148 -2.31 4.12 20.97
C LEU A 148 -2.92 4.94 19.83
N THR A 149 -3.86 4.38 19.07
CA THR A 149 -4.56 5.10 18.01
C THR A 149 -5.35 6.30 18.58
N ILE A 150 -6.06 6.08 19.69
CA ILE A 150 -6.83 7.13 20.38
C ILE A 150 -5.89 8.16 21.02
N LEU A 151 -4.81 7.71 21.68
CA LEU A 151 -3.82 8.60 22.29
C LEU A 151 -3.12 9.47 21.25
N GLY A 152 -2.75 8.90 20.11
CA GLY A 152 -2.15 9.64 18.99
C GLY A 152 -3.09 10.68 18.43
N ALA A 153 -4.37 10.35 18.28
CA ALA A 153 -5.38 11.31 17.85
C ALA A 153 -5.63 12.41 18.89
N ALA A 154 -5.67 12.08 20.19
CA ALA A 154 -5.83 13.06 21.27
C ALA A 154 -4.61 14.00 21.36
N TYR A 155 -3.40 13.46 21.21
CA TYR A 155 -2.17 14.25 21.13
C TYR A 155 -2.20 15.20 19.92
N SER A 156 -2.47 14.65 18.73
CA SER A 156 -2.55 15.45 17.50
C SER A 156 -3.65 16.50 17.58
N TYR A 157 -4.79 16.19 18.19
CA TYR A 157 -5.86 17.17 18.42
C TYR A 157 -5.40 18.32 19.34
N ARG A 158 -4.70 18.01 20.44
CA ARG A 158 -4.22 19.03 21.40
C ARG A 158 -3.19 19.98 20.80
N ILE A 159 -2.28 19.47 19.96
CA ILE A 159 -1.23 20.28 19.35
C ILE A 159 -1.74 21.00 18.10
N ALA A 160 -2.44 20.28 17.23
CA ALA A 160 -2.78 20.74 15.89
C ALA A 160 -4.13 21.48 15.83
N GLY A 161 -5.03 21.25 16.80
CA GLY A 161 -6.39 21.77 16.76
C GLY A 161 -7.27 21.14 15.67
N GLU A 162 -8.53 21.58 15.59
CA GLU A 162 -9.54 21.02 14.67
C GLU A 162 -9.21 21.22 13.19
N LYS A 163 -8.48 22.29 12.85
CA LYS A 163 -8.27 22.74 11.47
C LYS A 163 -7.17 21.97 10.72
N ASN A 164 -6.31 21.23 11.43
CA ASN A 164 -5.07 20.66 10.89
C ASN A 164 -5.16 19.20 10.40
N GLY A 165 -6.36 18.70 10.12
CA GLY A 165 -6.52 17.41 9.41
C GLY A 165 -6.10 16.16 10.15
N PHE A 166 -5.91 16.23 11.47
CA PHE A 166 -5.66 15.07 12.32
C PHE A 166 -6.74 13.98 12.16
N TRP A 167 -7.99 14.39 11.88
CA TRP A 167 -9.13 13.50 11.69
C TRP A 167 -8.93 12.52 10.52
N LEU A 168 -8.17 12.91 9.48
CA LEU A 168 -7.84 11.99 8.37
C LEU A 168 -6.92 10.87 8.84
N PHE A 169 -5.86 11.21 9.59
CA PHE A 169 -4.93 10.21 10.11
C PHE A 169 -5.61 9.29 11.14
N LEU A 170 -6.53 9.83 11.95
CA LEU A 170 -7.39 9.03 12.83
C LEU A 170 -8.29 8.09 12.02
N LEU A 171 -8.99 8.59 11.00
CA LEU A 171 -9.88 7.80 10.16
C LEU A 171 -9.12 6.65 9.48
N ILE A 172 -7.96 6.94 8.88
CA ILE A 172 -7.10 5.92 8.26
C ILE A 172 -6.63 4.90 9.31
N GLY A 173 -6.19 5.37 10.48
CA GLY A 173 -5.77 4.50 11.58
C GLY A 173 -6.88 3.54 12.03
N LEU A 174 -8.10 4.05 12.22
CA LEU A 174 -9.28 3.25 12.59
C LEU A 174 -9.70 2.27 11.49
N LEU A 175 -9.66 2.68 10.22
CA LEU A 175 -9.97 1.81 9.09
C LEU A 175 -8.97 0.64 9.00
N LEU A 176 -7.67 0.91 9.16
CA LEU A 176 -6.63 -0.12 9.16
C LEU A 176 -6.75 -1.03 10.39
N PHE A 177 -7.02 -0.49 11.57
CA PHE A 177 -7.32 -1.27 12.76
C PHE A 177 -8.52 -2.20 12.55
N GLY A 178 -9.62 -1.68 12.01
CA GLY A 178 -10.82 -2.44 11.67
C GLY A 178 -10.55 -3.53 10.62
N LEU A 179 -9.68 -3.25 9.64
CA LEU A 179 -9.24 -4.23 8.65
C LEU A 179 -8.48 -5.40 9.29
N PHE A 180 -7.53 -5.13 10.21
CA PHE A 180 -6.81 -6.21 10.91
C PHE A 180 -7.72 -7.01 11.84
N LEU A 181 -8.70 -6.37 12.48
CA LEU A 181 -9.75 -7.08 13.22
C LEU A 181 -10.58 -7.97 12.28
N LEU A 182 -11.01 -7.46 11.13
CA LEU A 182 -11.75 -8.24 10.14
C LEU A 182 -10.95 -9.46 9.68
N PHE A 183 -9.65 -9.32 9.43
CA PHE A 183 -8.77 -10.43 9.10
C PHE A 183 -8.61 -11.41 10.26
N TYR A 184 -8.45 -10.94 11.50
CA TYR A 184 -8.45 -11.79 12.70
C TYR A 184 -9.74 -12.63 12.80
N TYR A 185 -10.91 -12.02 12.59
CA TYR A 185 -12.19 -12.73 12.55
C TYR A 185 -12.33 -13.67 11.36
N SER A 186 -11.69 -13.36 10.23
CA SER A 186 -11.66 -14.25 9.06
C SER A 186 -10.81 -15.48 9.35
N ILE A 187 -9.65 -15.30 10.00
CA ILE A 187 -8.76 -16.38 10.43
C ILE A 187 -9.48 -17.32 11.40
N SER A 188 -10.25 -16.83 12.36
CA SER A 188 -10.99 -17.70 13.32
C SER A 188 -12.10 -18.54 12.68
N ARG A 189 -12.54 -18.18 11.46
CA ARG A 189 -13.58 -18.86 10.69
C ARG A 189 -13.05 -19.75 9.57
N MET A 190 -11.77 -19.66 9.23
CA MET A 190 -11.19 -20.52 8.19
C MET A 190 -11.32 -22.00 8.55
N PRO A 191 -11.56 -22.89 7.57
CA PRO A 191 -11.66 -24.32 7.83
C PRO A 191 -10.33 -24.90 8.30
N VAL A 192 -10.41 -25.99 9.04
CA VAL A 192 -9.25 -26.81 9.43
C VAL A 192 -8.91 -27.81 8.34
N LYS A 193 -7.63 -28.20 8.23
CA LYS A 193 -7.15 -29.17 7.24
C LYS A 193 -6.61 -30.42 7.95
N PRO A 194 -7.26 -31.60 7.81
CA PRO A 194 -6.72 -32.87 8.30
C PRO A 194 -5.75 -33.44 7.26
N LEU A 195 -4.48 -33.08 7.39
CA LEU A 195 -3.44 -33.33 6.39
C LEU A 195 -2.83 -34.73 6.48
N THR A 196 -2.98 -35.40 7.61
CA THR A 196 -2.34 -36.69 7.92
C THR A 196 -3.34 -37.65 8.55
N SER A 197 -2.96 -38.93 8.68
CA SER A 197 -3.71 -39.91 9.46
C SER A 197 -3.63 -39.69 10.98
N ASP A 198 -2.76 -38.79 11.44
CA ASP A 198 -2.48 -38.52 12.85
C ASP A 198 -3.29 -37.29 13.33
N GLU A 199 -4.25 -37.51 14.23
CA GLU A 199 -5.10 -36.46 14.80
C GLU A 199 -4.28 -35.39 15.54
N GLU A 200 -3.22 -35.78 16.26
CA GLU A 200 -2.40 -34.86 17.06
C GLU A 200 -1.56 -33.94 16.17
N VAL A 201 -0.94 -34.50 15.14
CA VAL A 201 -0.19 -33.74 14.13
C VAL A 201 -1.12 -32.73 13.44
N ASN A 202 -2.31 -33.17 13.03
CA ASN A 202 -3.31 -32.31 12.40
C ASN A 202 -3.71 -31.15 13.32
N GLN A 203 -3.97 -31.42 14.60
CA GLN A 203 -4.32 -30.38 15.57
C GLN A 203 -3.18 -29.37 15.74
N LYS A 204 -1.94 -29.83 15.95
CA LYS A 204 -0.76 -28.95 16.13
C LYS A 204 -0.52 -28.06 14.90
N VAL A 205 -0.66 -28.60 13.69
CA VAL A 205 -0.47 -27.83 12.45
C VAL A 205 -1.51 -26.71 12.30
N ASN A 206 -2.78 -27.01 12.59
CA ASN A 206 -3.87 -26.02 12.51
C ASN A 206 -3.75 -24.97 13.62
N ASP A 207 -3.36 -25.37 14.83
CA ASP A 207 -3.10 -24.43 15.93
C ASP A 207 -1.99 -23.44 15.63
N LEU A 208 -0.87 -23.94 15.07
CA LEU A 208 0.26 -23.09 14.72
C LEU A 208 -0.20 -22.02 13.72
N MET A 209 -1.02 -22.39 12.74
CA MET A 209 -1.59 -21.43 11.80
C MET A 209 -2.44 -20.38 12.52
N ARG A 210 -3.36 -20.79 13.41
CA ARG A 210 -4.21 -19.85 14.17
C ARG A 210 -3.39 -18.89 15.01
N TYR A 211 -2.41 -19.41 15.74
CA TYR A 211 -1.56 -18.61 16.61
C TYR A 211 -0.76 -17.58 15.79
N HIS A 212 0.00 -18.02 14.78
CA HIS A 212 0.88 -17.12 14.03
C HIS A 212 0.09 -16.04 13.29
N TRP A 213 -1.00 -16.40 12.62
CA TRP A 213 -1.80 -15.43 11.87
C TRP A 213 -2.53 -14.46 12.78
N SER A 214 -3.04 -14.89 13.93
CA SER A 214 -3.70 -13.99 14.87
C SER A 214 -2.72 -13.04 15.57
N VAL A 215 -1.52 -13.52 15.94
CA VAL A 215 -0.42 -12.66 16.41
C VAL A 215 -0.03 -11.64 15.35
N LEU A 216 0.11 -12.06 14.09
CA LEU A 216 0.45 -11.15 13.00
C LEU A 216 -0.59 -10.04 12.83
N MET A 217 -1.89 -10.34 12.94
CA MET A 217 -2.93 -9.30 12.87
C MET A 217 -2.84 -8.29 14.02
N ALA A 218 -2.62 -8.76 15.26
CA ALA A 218 -2.48 -7.87 16.42
C ALA A 218 -1.22 -7.00 16.34
N VAL A 219 -0.07 -7.57 15.97
CA VAL A 219 1.18 -6.82 15.79
C VAL A 219 1.07 -5.84 14.61
N SER A 220 0.41 -6.22 13.52
CA SER A 220 0.16 -5.30 12.39
C SER A 220 -0.65 -4.08 12.83
N ALA A 221 -1.71 -4.30 13.62
CA ALA A 221 -2.52 -3.21 14.18
C ALA A 221 -1.69 -2.32 15.11
N LEU A 222 -0.77 -2.90 15.90
CA LEU A 222 0.12 -2.16 16.78
C LEU A 222 1.11 -1.27 16.01
N VAL A 223 1.78 -1.81 14.99
CA VAL A 223 2.74 -1.04 14.18
C VAL A 223 2.08 0.14 13.48
N ILE A 224 0.85 -0.04 12.98
CA ILE A 224 0.08 1.02 12.31
C ILE A 224 -0.52 2.05 13.28
N SER A 225 -0.72 1.70 14.55
CA SER A 225 -1.33 2.59 15.55
C SER A 225 -0.54 3.87 15.85
N PHE A 226 0.70 4.00 15.36
CA PHE A 226 1.49 5.23 15.43
C PHE A 226 1.09 6.28 14.40
N LEU A 227 0.37 5.90 13.33
CA LEU A 227 0.00 6.81 12.25
C LEU A 227 -0.76 8.08 12.71
N PRO A 228 -1.71 8.01 13.66
CA PRO A 228 -2.40 9.21 14.15
C PRO A 228 -1.51 10.25 14.84
N PHE A 229 -0.31 9.89 15.32
CA PHE A 229 0.65 10.85 15.88
C PHE A 229 1.31 11.73 14.81
N ALA A 230 1.30 11.30 13.54
CA ALA A 230 2.04 11.98 12.47
C ALA A 230 1.62 13.45 12.31
N ALA A 231 0.32 13.74 12.41
CA ALA A 231 -0.19 15.11 12.31
C ALA A 231 0.35 16.02 13.43
N GLY A 232 0.23 15.62 14.70
CA GLY A 232 0.72 16.41 15.83
C GLY A 232 2.23 16.57 15.83
N LEU A 233 2.98 15.49 15.55
CA LEU A 233 4.44 15.54 15.50
C LEU A 233 4.96 16.43 14.37
N SER A 234 4.25 16.50 13.24
CA SER A 234 4.64 17.36 12.11
C SER A 234 4.55 18.86 12.43
N ILE A 235 3.74 19.23 13.43
CA ILE A 235 3.61 20.62 13.89
C ILE A 235 4.51 20.88 15.10
N ALA A 236 4.60 19.91 16.02
CA ALA A 236 5.39 20.06 17.25
C ALA A 236 6.91 20.06 17.01
N LEU A 237 7.38 19.38 15.95
CA LEU A 237 8.80 19.18 15.69
C LEU A 237 9.29 20.04 14.51
N PRO A 238 10.50 20.60 14.58
CA PRO A 238 11.17 21.17 13.42
C PRO A 238 11.32 20.14 12.30
N TYR A 239 11.40 20.63 11.06
CA TYR A 239 11.48 19.79 9.86
C TYR A 239 12.57 18.70 9.94
N GLU A 240 13.77 19.04 10.38
CA GLU A 240 14.89 18.07 10.47
C GLU A 240 14.59 16.93 11.45
N GLN A 241 13.97 17.23 12.59
CA GLN A 241 13.60 16.22 13.58
C GLN A 241 12.43 15.36 13.08
N MET A 242 11.45 15.96 12.42
CA MET A 242 10.34 15.23 11.80
C MET A 242 10.83 14.28 10.68
N MET A 243 11.86 14.68 9.93
CA MET A 243 12.52 13.82 8.95
C MET A 243 13.19 12.61 9.62
N VAL A 244 13.87 12.79 10.76
CA VAL A 244 14.46 11.69 11.55
C VAL A 244 13.36 10.76 12.08
N VAL A 245 12.27 11.29 12.63
CA VAL A 245 11.13 10.49 13.11
C VAL A 245 10.49 9.69 11.97
N SER A 246 10.28 10.32 10.81
CA SER A 246 9.72 9.66 9.63
C SER A 246 10.62 8.55 9.11
N PHE A 247 11.94 8.77 9.11
CA PHE A 247 12.93 7.76 8.75
C PHE A 247 12.98 6.61 9.76
N ALA A 248 12.93 6.90 11.06
CA ALA A 248 12.84 5.89 12.11
C ALA A 248 11.57 5.04 11.98
N PHE A 249 10.43 5.66 11.69
CA PHE A 249 9.18 4.93 11.42
C PHE A 249 9.28 4.07 10.16
N PHE A 250 9.89 4.57 9.09
CA PHE A 250 10.19 3.77 7.90
C PHE A 250 11.05 2.53 8.23
N LEU A 251 12.09 2.68 9.07
CA LEU A 251 12.89 1.55 9.54
C LEU A 251 12.07 0.56 10.37
N VAL A 252 11.17 1.03 11.24
CA VAL A 252 10.25 0.17 11.98
C VAL A 252 9.35 -0.63 11.04
N ILE A 253 8.80 0.00 10.00
CA ILE A 253 8.00 -0.68 8.98
C ILE A 253 8.84 -1.73 8.23
N LEU A 254 10.07 -1.39 7.84
CA LEU A 254 10.98 -2.32 7.18
C LEU A 254 11.29 -3.53 8.07
N LEU A 255 11.63 -3.30 9.34
CA LEU A 255 11.87 -4.36 10.33
C LEU A 255 10.63 -5.21 10.56
N PHE A 256 9.44 -4.61 10.59
CA PHE A 256 8.17 -5.32 10.72
C PHE A 256 7.90 -6.22 9.51
N VAL A 257 8.19 -5.75 8.29
CA VAL A 257 8.09 -6.56 7.07
C VAL A 257 9.06 -7.75 7.14
N LEU A 258 10.30 -7.53 7.55
CA LEU A 258 11.29 -8.61 7.74
C LEU A 258 10.85 -9.61 8.82
N PHE A 259 10.33 -9.11 9.95
CA PHE A 259 9.75 -9.93 11.02
C PHE A 259 8.59 -10.78 10.50
N THR A 260 7.69 -10.21 9.70
CA THR A 260 6.55 -10.93 9.11
C THR A 260 7.04 -12.11 8.27
N PHE A 261 8.05 -11.91 7.43
CA PHE A 261 8.64 -13.00 6.67
C PHE A 261 9.28 -14.06 7.57
N TYR A 262 10.13 -13.65 8.51
CA TYR A 262 10.76 -14.56 9.46
C TYR A 262 9.71 -15.40 10.20
N PHE A 263 8.67 -14.76 10.72
CA PHE A 263 7.64 -15.39 11.53
C PHE A 263 6.83 -16.41 10.73
N LEU A 264 6.41 -16.05 9.50
CA LEU A 264 5.71 -16.97 8.60
C LEU A 264 6.60 -18.10 8.08
N PHE A 265 7.89 -17.85 7.81
CA PHE A 265 8.84 -18.91 7.46
C PHE A 265 9.05 -19.89 8.62
N SER A 266 9.09 -19.38 9.86
CA SER A 266 9.18 -20.21 11.06
C SER A 266 7.95 -21.10 11.22
N LEU A 267 6.75 -20.57 10.94
CA LEU A 267 5.50 -21.33 10.89
C LEU A 267 5.61 -22.47 9.87
N ARG A 268 5.98 -22.15 8.63
CA ARG A 268 6.09 -23.15 7.55
C ARG A 268 7.07 -24.25 7.91
N LYS A 269 8.26 -23.90 8.43
CA LYS A 269 9.28 -24.88 8.85
C LYS A 269 8.75 -25.83 9.93
N LYS A 270 8.06 -25.29 10.95
CA LYS A 270 7.46 -26.10 12.03
C LYS A 270 6.35 -27.01 11.50
N GLN A 271 5.50 -26.53 10.59
CA GLN A 271 4.46 -27.33 9.96
C GLN A 271 5.06 -28.47 9.12
N ASP A 272 6.08 -28.19 8.31
CA ASP A 272 6.79 -29.19 7.50
C ASP A 272 7.44 -30.28 8.39
N GLN A 273 8.05 -29.89 9.51
CA GLN A 273 8.61 -30.82 10.49
C GLN A 273 7.54 -31.72 11.11
N LEU A 274 6.42 -31.15 11.58
CA LEU A 274 5.32 -31.94 12.16
C LEU A 274 4.73 -32.92 11.16
N ILE A 275 4.49 -32.48 9.92
CA ILE A 275 3.94 -33.31 8.86
C ILE A 275 4.91 -34.44 8.51
N SER A 276 6.22 -34.20 8.52
CA SER A 276 7.23 -35.22 8.21
C SER A 276 7.29 -36.38 9.21
N LEU A 277 6.76 -36.19 10.42
CA LEU A 277 6.66 -37.23 11.45
C LEU A 277 5.48 -38.19 11.21
N ALA A 278 4.48 -37.77 10.42
CA ALA A 278 3.33 -38.60 10.13
C ALA A 278 3.65 -39.68 9.10
N LYS A 279 3.10 -40.88 9.30
CA LYS A 279 3.28 -42.04 8.41
C LYS A 279 2.71 -41.78 7.01
N GLU A 280 1.58 -41.09 6.94
CA GLU A 280 0.89 -40.77 5.69
C GLU A 280 0.49 -39.30 5.63
N TYR A 281 0.72 -38.69 4.47
CA TYR A 281 0.20 -37.38 4.13
C TYR A 281 -0.92 -37.55 3.10
N ARG A 282 -2.09 -36.96 3.38
CA ARG A 282 -3.24 -37.00 2.48
C ARG A 282 -3.12 -35.95 1.39
N TYR A 283 -3.12 -36.39 0.16
CA TYR A 283 -3.04 -35.53 -1.01
C TYR A 283 -4.44 -35.18 -1.50
N SER A 284 -4.69 -33.90 -1.72
CA SER A 284 -5.83 -33.43 -2.52
C SER A 284 -5.23 -32.89 -3.82
N ASP A 285 -5.43 -33.57 -4.95
CA ASP A 285 -5.05 -33.01 -6.26
C ASP A 285 -6.06 -31.91 -6.61
N GLU A 286 -5.70 -30.68 -6.23
CA GLU A 286 -6.46 -29.48 -6.52
C GLU A 286 -5.91 -28.74 -7.76
N ASP A 287 -4.98 -29.33 -8.53
CA ASP A 287 -4.28 -28.65 -9.64
C ASP A 287 -5.27 -28.02 -10.64
N GLN A 288 -6.40 -28.69 -10.90
CA GLN A 288 -7.46 -28.21 -11.78
C GLN A 288 -8.08 -26.86 -11.37
N TYR A 289 -8.06 -26.56 -10.06
CA TYR A 289 -8.62 -25.33 -9.49
C TYR A 289 -7.57 -24.23 -9.32
N TRP A 290 -6.28 -24.57 -9.36
CA TRP A 290 -5.18 -23.61 -9.21
C TRP A 290 -4.59 -23.28 -10.57
N LYS A 291 -5.24 -22.37 -11.29
CA LYS A 291 -4.83 -21.95 -12.64
C LYS A 291 -3.89 -20.76 -12.54
N TYR A 292 -2.65 -20.92 -12.98
CA TYR A 292 -1.67 -19.83 -13.03
C TYR A 292 -1.36 -19.20 -11.66
N GLY A 293 -1.42 -20.00 -10.59
CA GLY A 293 -1.28 -19.52 -9.21
C GLY A 293 -2.52 -18.84 -8.63
N ILE A 294 -3.65 -18.89 -9.36
CA ILE A 294 -4.92 -18.31 -8.94
C ILE A 294 -5.93 -19.41 -8.66
N TYR A 295 -6.56 -19.35 -7.49
CA TYR A 295 -7.61 -20.30 -7.11
C TYR A 295 -8.95 -19.96 -7.79
N MET A 296 -9.51 -20.94 -8.51
CA MET A 296 -10.74 -20.86 -9.27
C MET A 296 -11.57 -22.12 -9.08
N ASN A 297 -12.36 -22.16 -8.01
CA ASN A 297 -13.30 -23.25 -7.76
C ASN A 297 -14.74 -22.70 -7.58
N PRO A 298 -15.62 -22.83 -8.58
CA PRO A 298 -17.02 -22.40 -8.47
C PRO A 298 -17.81 -23.13 -7.38
N ASN A 299 -17.45 -24.38 -7.07
CA ASN A 299 -18.13 -25.22 -6.10
C ASN A 299 -17.67 -24.93 -4.66
N ASP A 300 -16.53 -24.28 -4.49
CA ASP A 300 -16.05 -23.85 -3.17
C ASP A 300 -16.72 -22.53 -2.78
N LYS A 301 -17.55 -22.58 -1.73
CA LYS A 301 -18.24 -21.39 -1.18
C LYS A 301 -17.31 -20.48 -0.38
N ARG A 302 -16.04 -20.81 -0.17
CA ARG A 302 -15.11 -19.94 0.55
C ARG A 302 -14.68 -18.79 -0.36
N LEU A 303 -14.64 -17.57 0.21
CA LEU A 303 -14.13 -16.39 -0.48
C LEU A 303 -12.60 -16.30 -0.40
N LEU A 304 -12.04 -16.57 0.77
CA LEU A 304 -10.60 -16.63 1.02
C LEU A 304 -10.21 -18.07 1.30
N VAL A 305 -9.18 -18.55 0.61
CA VAL A 305 -8.65 -19.91 0.73
C VAL A 305 -7.16 -19.82 1.01
N PRO A 306 -6.61 -20.57 1.98
CA PRO A 306 -5.16 -20.61 2.20
C PRO A 306 -4.44 -21.11 0.96
N ASP A 307 -3.35 -20.44 0.60
CA ASP A 307 -2.52 -20.85 -0.53
C ASP A 307 -2.05 -22.29 -0.38
N ARG A 308 -1.93 -22.99 -1.50
CA ARG A 308 -1.35 -24.34 -1.54
C ARG A 308 0.17 -24.32 -1.42
N ILE A 309 0.81 -23.29 -1.97
CA ILE A 309 2.21 -22.95 -1.74
C ILE A 309 2.29 -21.48 -1.36
N GLY A 310 3.09 -21.19 -0.34
CA GLY A 310 3.26 -19.84 0.15
C GLY A 310 2.75 -19.72 1.57
N MET A 311 2.45 -18.48 1.94
CA MET A 311 2.11 -18.09 3.31
C MET A 311 1.01 -17.04 3.29
N ASN A 312 0.15 -17.04 2.27
CA ASN A 312 -0.89 -16.04 2.08
C ASN A 312 -2.28 -16.70 1.90
N LEU A 313 -3.27 -15.86 1.69
CA LEU A 313 -4.64 -16.24 1.36
C LEU A 313 -4.94 -15.80 -0.07
N SER A 314 -5.50 -16.71 -0.84
CA SER A 314 -6.00 -16.43 -2.18
C SER A 314 -7.50 -16.15 -2.16
N THR A 315 -7.92 -15.15 -2.93
CA THR A 315 -9.34 -14.93 -3.22
C THR A 315 -9.82 -15.95 -4.25
N ASN A 316 -10.92 -16.65 -3.96
CA ASN A 316 -11.51 -17.60 -4.89
C ASN A 316 -12.21 -16.87 -6.06
N LEU A 317 -11.53 -16.80 -7.21
CA LEU A 317 -12.06 -16.20 -8.43
C LEU A 317 -13.06 -17.08 -9.18
N GLY A 318 -13.34 -18.29 -8.68
CA GLY A 318 -14.47 -19.10 -9.13
C GLY A 318 -15.83 -18.50 -8.73
N ARG A 319 -15.86 -17.60 -7.73
CA ARG A 319 -17.09 -16.95 -7.24
C ARG A 319 -17.27 -15.53 -7.81
N PRO A 320 -18.52 -15.11 -8.10
CA PRO A 320 -18.81 -13.73 -8.48
C PRO A 320 -18.30 -12.70 -7.45
N ALA A 321 -18.50 -12.97 -6.15
CA ALA A 321 -18.02 -12.10 -5.09
C ALA A 321 -16.49 -11.90 -5.10
N GLY A 322 -15.72 -12.97 -5.37
CA GLY A 322 -14.26 -12.88 -5.48
C GLY A 322 -13.82 -12.02 -6.67
N LYS A 323 -14.48 -12.18 -7.83
CA LYS A 323 -14.23 -11.35 -9.01
C LYS A 323 -14.57 -9.88 -8.77
N ILE A 324 -15.71 -9.61 -8.14
CA ILE A 324 -16.15 -8.25 -7.80
C ILE A 324 -15.15 -7.59 -6.85
N ILE A 325 -14.74 -8.27 -5.78
CA ILE A 325 -13.78 -7.72 -4.82
C ILE A 325 -12.46 -7.40 -5.50
N MET A 326 -11.89 -8.34 -6.26
CA MET A 326 -10.62 -8.10 -6.96
C MET A 326 -10.74 -7.01 -8.02
N GLY A 327 -11.86 -6.94 -8.74
CA GLY A 327 -12.16 -5.89 -9.71
C GLY A 327 -12.27 -4.51 -9.07
N ILE A 328 -13.03 -4.39 -7.98
CA ILE A 328 -13.17 -3.14 -7.21
C ILE A 328 -11.81 -2.72 -6.65
N THR A 329 -11.02 -3.65 -6.09
CA THR A 329 -9.67 -3.34 -5.61
C THR A 329 -8.79 -2.80 -6.74
N GLY A 330 -8.81 -3.42 -7.92
CA GLY A 330 -8.07 -2.95 -9.09
C GLY A 330 -8.51 -1.54 -9.56
N ILE A 331 -9.82 -1.31 -9.65
CA ILE A 331 -10.39 0.00 -10.03
C ILE A 331 -10.01 1.06 -8.99
N LEU A 332 -10.13 0.75 -7.70
CA LEU A 332 -9.81 1.67 -6.62
C LEU A 332 -8.34 2.08 -6.67
N LEU A 333 -7.42 1.13 -6.85
CA LEU A 333 -5.99 1.40 -7.00
C LEU A 333 -5.72 2.30 -8.22
N PHE A 334 -6.39 2.04 -9.34
CA PHE A 334 -6.27 2.84 -10.56
C PHE A 334 -6.81 4.27 -10.38
N VAL A 335 -7.96 4.43 -9.72
CA VAL A 335 -8.56 5.74 -9.43
C VAL A 335 -7.66 6.54 -8.49
N ILE A 336 -7.12 5.92 -7.43
CA ILE A 336 -6.17 6.57 -6.50
C ILE A 336 -4.93 7.04 -7.25
N LEU A 337 -4.38 6.20 -8.14
CA LEU A 337 -3.23 6.54 -8.97
C LEU A 337 -3.49 7.77 -9.84
N ILE A 338 -4.64 7.80 -10.54
CA ILE A 338 -5.06 8.93 -11.37
C ILE A 338 -5.25 10.18 -10.52
N ALA A 339 -6.00 10.07 -9.41
CA ALA A 339 -6.29 11.20 -8.53
C ALA A 339 -5.02 11.80 -7.91
N ALA A 340 -4.00 11.00 -7.64
CA ALA A 340 -2.72 11.47 -7.12
C ALA A 340 -1.84 12.11 -8.22
N SER A 341 -1.84 11.55 -9.43
CA SER A 341 -0.84 11.92 -10.47
C SER A 341 -1.34 13.00 -11.43
N VAL A 342 -2.60 12.92 -11.88
CA VAL A 342 -3.13 13.81 -12.93
C VAL A 342 -3.20 15.28 -12.53
N PRO A 343 -3.66 15.66 -11.32
CA PRO A 343 -3.67 17.07 -10.92
C PRO A 343 -2.27 17.70 -10.92
N MET A 344 -1.25 16.91 -10.54
CA MET A 344 0.14 17.37 -10.58
C MET A 344 0.64 17.55 -12.01
N MET A 345 0.34 16.60 -12.90
CA MET A 345 0.67 16.72 -14.32
C MET A 345 0.01 17.94 -14.97
N ILE A 346 -1.25 18.22 -14.67
CA ILE A 346 -1.93 19.43 -15.16
C ILE A 346 -1.23 20.69 -14.64
N SER A 347 -0.88 20.72 -13.35
CA SER A 347 -0.21 21.87 -12.72
C SER A 347 1.18 22.14 -13.32
N ASP A 348 1.94 21.07 -13.63
CA ASP A 348 3.28 21.17 -14.21
C ASP A 348 3.25 21.55 -15.70
N PHE A 349 2.39 20.92 -16.50
CA PHE A 349 2.47 20.98 -17.97
C PHE A 349 1.39 21.81 -18.67
N THR A 350 0.37 22.29 -17.96
CA THR A 350 -0.62 23.22 -18.54
C THR A 350 -0.11 24.65 -18.47
N THR A 351 -0.48 25.48 -19.44
CA THR A 351 -0.08 26.90 -19.49
C THR A 351 -0.68 27.72 -18.34
N ASP A 352 -1.95 27.51 -18.02
CA ASP A 352 -2.67 28.30 -16.99
C ASP A 352 -3.55 27.43 -16.08
N PRO A 353 -2.94 26.58 -15.23
CA PRO A 353 -3.68 25.67 -14.36
C PRO A 353 -4.21 26.35 -13.09
N PHE A 354 -3.57 27.42 -12.62
CA PHE A 354 -4.06 28.24 -11.50
C PHE A 354 -4.70 29.49 -12.07
N GLN A 355 -6.03 29.56 -11.98
CA GLN A 355 -6.77 30.66 -12.60
C GLN A 355 -7.29 31.61 -11.53
N LEU A 356 -7.12 32.90 -11.81
CA LEU A 356 -7.77 33.98 -11.10
C LEU A 356 -8.74 34.65 -12.07
N SER A 357 -9.99 34.78 -11.65
CA SER A 357 -10.99 35.58 -12.36
C SER A 357 -11.74 36.48 -11.40
N THR A 358 -12.10 37.67 -11.86
CA THR A 358 -12.88 38.64 -11.10
C THR A 358 -14.32 38.63 -11.60
N SER A 359 -15.26 38.75 -10.67
CA SER A 359 -16.69 38.87 -10.96
C SER A 359 -17.29 40.06 -10.20
N HIS A 360 -18.57 40.37 -10.45
CA HIS A 360 -19.30 41.39 -9.70
C HIS A 360 -19.32 41.13 -8.18
N ASN A 361 -19.26 39.86 -7.75
CA ASN A 361 -19.35 39.50 -6.33
C ASN A 361 -18.00 39.29 -5.64
N GLY A 362 -16.90 39.17 -6.38
CA GLY A 362 -15.59 38.89 -5.77
C GLY A 362 -14.57 38.28 -6.71
N ILE A 363 -13.46 37.84 -6.13
CA ILE A 363 -12.36 37.13 -6.78
C ILE A 363 -12.61 35.62 -6.69
N HIS A 364 -12.39 34.90 -7.80
CA HIS A 364 -12.48 33.45 -7.89
C HIS A 364 -11.12 32.87 -8.19
N LEU A 365 -10.66 31.98 -7.32
CA LEU A 365 -9.42 31.22 -7.44
C LEU A 365 -9.74 29.77 -7.73
N SER A 366 -9.20 29.22 -8.82
CA SER A 366 -9.38 27.81 -9.19
C SER A 366 -8.03 27.13 -9.45
N ALA A 367 -8.01 25.83 -9.17
CA ALA A 367 -6.87 24.96 -9.42
C ALA A 367 -7.37 23.59 -9.87
N PRO A 368 -6.52 22.76 -10.51
CA PRO A 368 -6.94 21.47 -11.04
C PRO A 368 -7.55 20.60 -9.94
N PHE A 369 -8.74 20.04 -10.19
CA PHE A 369 -9.47 19.16 -9.27
C PHE A 369 -9.75 19.76 -7.87
N SER A 370 -9.67 21.08 -7.74
CA SER A 370 -9.97 21.79 -6.49
C SER A 370 -11.27 22.58 -6.61
N LYS A 371 -12.06 22.64 -5.53
CA LYS A 371 -13.26 23.49 -5.50
C LYS A 371 -12.85 24.96 -5.55
N THR A 372 -13.35 25.69 -6.55
CA THR A 372 -13.14 27.14 -6.72
C THR A 372 -13.43 27.88 -5.41
N ARG A 373 -12.48 28.71 -5.01
CA ARG A 373 -12.59 29.57 -3.83
C ARG A 373 -13.05 30.95 -4.27
N ARG A 374 -14.10 31.45 -3.62
CA ARG A 374 -14.60 32.82 -3.81
C ARG A 374 -14.14 33.67 -2.63
N ILE A 375 -13.65 34.85 -2.93
CA ILE A 375 -13.30 35.90 -1.96
C ILE A 375 -14.21 37.08 -2.26
N ASP A 376 -15.11 37.41 -1.34
CA ASP A 376 -16.06 38.51 -1.55
C ASP A 376 -15.34 39.85 -1.43
N TRP A 377 -15.71 40.83 -2.26
CA TRP A 377 -15.05 42.14 -2.28
C TRP A 377 -15.02 42.83 -0.91
N GLN A 378 -16.09 42.64 -0.13
CA GLN A 378 -16.26 43.24 1.20
C GLN A 378 -15.32 42.64 2.26
N ASP A 379 -14.84 41.41 2.04
CA ASP A 379 -13.97 40.71 3.00
C ASP A 379 -12.49 41.07 2.80
N ILE A 380 -12.15 41.70 1.68
CA ILE A 380 -10.77 42.03 1.32
C ILE A 380 -10.33 43.27 2.09
N THR A 381 -9.33 43.10 2.95
CA THR A 381 -8.70 44.19 3.71
C THR A 381 -7.57 44.81 2.90
N SER A 382 -6.60 44.01 2.47
CA SER A 382 -5.43 44.46 1.71
C SER A 382 -5.16 43.59 0.47
N VAL A 383 -4.54 44.19 -0.54
CA VAL A 383 -4.07 43.50 -1.75
C VAL A 383 -2.72 44.08 -2.11
N GLU A 384 -1.70 43.22 -2.17
CA GLU A 384 -0.30 43.61 -2.33
C GLU A 384 0.43 42.66 -3.28
N LEU A 385 1.49 43.16 -3.92
CA LEU A 385 2.44 42.35 -4.65
C LEU A 385 3.64 42.07 -3.75
N VAL A 386 3.88 40.80 -3.45
CA VAL A 386 5.00 40.33 -2.64
C VAL A 386 5.93 39.47 -3.49
N ASN A 387 7.21 39.38 -3.10
CA ASN A 387 8.18 38.61 -3.86
C ASN A 387 8.33 37.16 -3.40
N GLU A 388 7.92 36.85 -2.16
CA GLU A 388 8.08 35.54 -1.54
C GLU A 388 6.91 35.25 -0.59
N VAL A 389 6.53 33.97 -0.49
CA VAL A 389 5.64 33.49 0.58
C VAL A 389 6.48 33.39 1.86
N PRO A 390 5.96 33.79 3.03
CA PRO A 390 6.69 33.64 4.30
C PRO A 390 7.19 32.21 4.51
N LYS A 391 8.44 32.09 4.99
CA LYS A 391 9.12 30.79 5.14
C LYS A 391 8.45 29.87 6.17
N GLU A 392 7.75 30.43 7.16
CA GLU A 392 6.99 29.70 8.17
C GLU A 392 5.62 29.27 7.64
N SER A 393 5.62 28.45 6.59
CA SER A 393 4.38 27.90 6.00
C SER A 393 4.25 26.40 6.29
N ILE A 394 3.21 26.02 7.02
CA ILE A 394 2.84 24.61 7.28
C ILE A 394 1.76 24.20 6.30
N ARG A 395 1.96 23.11 5.57
CA ARG A 395 0.94 22.57 4.66
C ARG A 395 -0.12 21.81 5.44
N VAL A 396 -1.37 22.22 5.31
CA VAL A 396 -2.52 21.54 5.92
C VAL A 396 -3.15 20.53 4.95
N TYR A 397 -3.49 20.98 3.73
CA TYR A 397 -3.98 20.11 2.65
C TYR A 397 -3.51 20.60 1.29
N GLY A 398 -3.27 19.68 0.36
CA GLY A 398 -2.91 19.99 -1.02
C GLY A 398 -1.48 19.56 -1.38
N THR A 399 -0.88 20.21 -2.36
CA THR A 399 0.42 19.82 -2.92
C THR A 399 1.47 20.87 -2.59
N ALA A 400 2.65 20.40 -2.17
CA ALA A 400 3.83 21.25 -2.04
C ALA A 400 4.96 20.53 -2.76
N THR A 401 5.33 21.07 -3.92
CA THR A 401 6.47 20.61 -4.74
C THR A 401 7.59 21.64 -4.69
N GLU A 402 8.72 21.34 -5.32
CA GLU A 402 9.79 22.31 -5.57
C GLU A 402 9.35 23.44 -6.53
N ASN A 403 8.36 23.20 -7.39
CA ASN A 403 7.94 24.16 -8.41
C ASN A 403 6.74 25.01 -7.97
N TYR A 404 5.83 24.45 -7.15
CA TYR A 404 4.58 25.12 -6.80
C TYR A 404 3.99 24.67 -5.46
N LEU A 405 3.08 25.49 -4.94
CA LEU A 405 2.29 25.27 -3.74
C LEU A 405 0.80 25.41 -4.08
N THR A 406 0.02 24.38 -3.77
CA THR A 406 -1.44 24.39 -3.95
C THR A 406 -2.16 23.91 -2.71
N GLY A 407 -3.22 24.61 -2.31
CA GLY A 407 -4.14 24.17 -1.27
C GLY A 407 -4.10 25.02 -0.01
N GLU A 408 -4.41 24.39 1.11
CA GLU A 408 -4.58 25.02 2.42
C GLU A 408 -3.27 24.91 3.22
N PHE A 409 -2.81 26.05 3.73
CA PHE A 409 -1.59 26.22 4.52
C PHE A 409 -1.91 27.01 5.79
N GLN A 410 -0.97 27.01 6.72
CA GLN A 410 -0.94 27.86 7.89
C GLN A 410 0.36 28.67 7.84
N ILE A 411 0.26 30.00 7.83
CA ILE A 411 1.40 30.93 7.74
C ILE A 411 1.39 31.81 8.97
N ALA A 412 2.42 31.73 9.82
CA ALA A 412 2.51 32.48 11.08
C ALA A 412 1.19 32.41 11.91
N ASP A 413 0.67 31.19 12.08
CA ASP A 413 -0.61 30.87 12.74
C ASP A 413 -1.90 31.34 12.05
N GLU A 414 -1.82 32.05 10.92
CA GLU A 414 -2.98 32.42 10.12
C GLU A 414 -3.30 31.38 9.04
N PRO A 415 -4.57 31.04 8.81
CA PRO A 415 -4.93 30.14 7.73
C PRO A 415 -4.69 30.83 6.38
N ALA A 416 -4.10 30.11 5.44
CA ALA A 416 -3.74 30.60 4.12
C ALA A 416 -4.17 29.64 3.02
N TYR A 417 -4.57 30.15 1.86
CA TYR A 417 -4.81 29.37 0.65
C TYR A 417 -3.82 29.80 -0.44
N LEU A 418 -2.99 28.87 -0.90
CA LEU A 418 -1.89 29.14 -1.81
C LEU A 418 -2.18 28.50 -3.16
N LEU A 419 -2.00 29.26 -4.22
CA LEU A 419 -1.89 28.84 -5.62
C LEU A 419 -0.65 29.53 -6.21
N VAL A 420 0.52 29.07 -5.79
CA VAL A 420 1.78 29.81 -5.97
C VAL A 420 2.78 28.99 -6.76
N TYR A 421 3.36 29.59 -7.79
CA TYR A 421 4.59 29.08 -8.41
C TYR A 421 5.80 29.67 -7.69
N ARG A 422 6.70 28.81 -7.21
CA ARG A 422 7.81 29.21 -6.31
C ARG A 422 8.87 30.06 -7.02
N HIS A 423 9.01 29.90 -8.32
CA HIS A 423 10.02 30.61 -9.13
C HIS A 423 9.48 31.85 -9.83
N GLU A 424 8.17 32.05 -9.84
CA GLU A 424 7.53 33.17 -10.53
C GLU A 424 7.28 34.33 -9.57
N LYS A 425 7.54 35.54 -10.04
CA LYS A 425 7.36 36.80 -9.30
C LYS A 425 6.75 37.86 -10.21
N PRO A 426 5.91 38.79 -9.72
CA PRO A 426 5.50 38.94 -8.32
C PRO A 426 4.36 37.98 -7.93
N ILE A 427 4.16 37.79 -6.63
CA ILE A 427 3.06 37.00 -6.04
C ILE A 427 1.98 37.96 -5.54
N LEU A 428 0.74 37.70 -5.89
CA LEU A 428 -0.41 38.45 -5.41
C LEU A 428 -0.81 37.95 -4.02
N LYS A 429 -0.65 38.80 -3.00
CA LYS A 429 -1.18 38.58 -1.64
C LYS A 429 -2.53 39.28 -1.52
N ILE A 430 -3.56 38.54 -1.13
CA ILE A 430 -4.88 39.07 -0.78
C ILE A 430 -5.15 38.71 0.67
N GLU A 431 -5.40 39.72 1.49
CA GLU A 431 -5.68 39.57 2.90
C GLU A 431 -7.17 39.77 3.15
N THR A 432 -7.72 38.91 4.00
CA THR A 432 -9.08 39.02 4.52
C THR A 432 -9.03 38.93 6.03
N ALA A 433 -10.09 39.35 6.73
CA ALA A 433 -10.15 39.30 8.20
C ALA A 433 -9.87 37.92 8.80
N ASN A 434 -10.12 36.84 8.04
CA ASN A 434 -10.05 35.47 8.54
C ASN A 434 -9.02 34.60 7.82
N LYS A 435 -8.42 35.05 6.71
CA LYS A 435 -7.61 34.19 5.83
C LYS A 435 -6.70 34.97 4.88
N LEU A 436 -5.52 34.43 4.63
CA LEU A 436 -4.59 34.89 3.60
C LEU A 436 -4.78 34.10 2.29
N TYR A 437 -4.64 34.77 1.16
CA TYR A 437 -4.62 34.12 -0.15
C TYR A 437 -3.39 34.56 -0.92
N TYR A 438 -2.69 33.60 -1.52
CA TYR A 438 -1.52 33.86 -2.35
C TYR A 438 -1.76 33.26 -3.73
N TYR A 439 -1.51 34.05 -4.77
CA TYR A 439 -1.70 33.65 -6.15
C TYR A 439 -0.53 34.08 -7.04
N THR A 440 -0.07 33.16 -7.88
CA THR A 440 0.90 33.46 -8.95
C THR A 440 0.48 32.76 -10.23
N ASN A 441 0.63 33.44 -11.36
CA ASN A 441 0.51 32.84 -12.68
C ASN A 441 1.90 32.43 -13.19
N LYS A 442 1.97 31.49 -14.14
CA LYS A 442 3.23 31.18 -14.86
C LYS A 442 3.74 32.36 -15.68
N ASP A 443 2.83 33.23 -16.13
CA ASP A 443 3.17 34.50 -16.76
C ASP A 443 3.06 35.63 -15.72
N SER A 444 4.20 36.07 -15.20
CA SER A 444 4.31 37.18 -14.24
C SER A 444 3.49 38.42 -14.62
N LYS A 445 3.41 38.73 -15.93
CA LYS A 445 2.66 39.90 -16.41
C LYS A 445 1.17 39.76 -16.17
N ARG A 446 0.64 38.53 -16.17
CA ARG A 446 -0.76 38.29 -15.82
C ARG A 446 -1.01 38.54 -14.35
N THR A 447 -0.09 38.16 -13.46
CA THR A 447 -0.24 38.44 -12.03
C THR A 447 -0.25 39.95 -11.76
N GLU A 448 0.63 40.71 -12.40
CA GLU A 448 0.61 42.18 -12.32
C GLU A 448 -0.69 42.78 -12.88
N LYS A 449 -1.16 42.26 -14.02
CA LYS A 449 -2.44 42.70 -14.59
C LYS A 449 -3.60 42.44 -13.64
N TYR A 450 -3.69 41.25 -13.04
CA TYR A 450 -4.73 40.94 -12.07
C TYR A 450 -4.70 41.87 -10.86
N TYR A 451 -3.49 42.21 -10.37
CA TYR A 451 -3.34 43.21 -9.31
C TYR A 451 -3.92 44.56 -9.72
N GLN A 452 -3.58 45.06 -10.91
CA GLN A 452 -4.09 46.34 -11.43
C GLN A 452 -5.61 46.33 -11.60
N ASP A 453 -6.16 45.24 -12.15
CA ASP A 453 -7.60 45.07 -12.34
C ASP A 453 -8.34 45.08 -10.99
N ILE A 454 -7.81 44.38 -9.98
CA ILE A 454 -8.37 44.35 -8.61
C ILE A 454 -8.31 45.75 -7.96
N GLN A 455 -7.19 46.46 -8.07
CA GLN A 455 -7.06 47.81 -7.52
C GLN A 455 -8.02 48.79 -8.21
N SER A 456 -8.21 48.68 -9.53
CA SER A 456 -9.17 49.51 -10.27
C SER A 456 -10.61 49.26 -9.83
N ILE A 457 -10.96 48.01 -9.51
CA ILE A 457 -12.31 47.67 -9.01
C ILE A 457 -12.51 48.17 -7.58
N ARG A 458 -11.50 48.07 -6.70
CA ARG A 458 -11.59 48.52 -5.29
C ARG A 458 -11.50 50.04 -5.12
N GLY A 459 -10.89 50.74 -6.08
CA GLY A 459 -10.81 52.21 -6.09
C GLY A 459 -12.06 52.91 -6.63
N LYS A 460 -13.03 52.15 -7.17
CA LYS A 460 -14.38 52.60 -7.52
C LYS A 460 -15.35 52.27 -6.41
#